data_AF-A0A2V2XN12-F1
#
_entry.id   AF-A0A2V2XN12-F1
#
_cell.length_a   1.000
_cell.length_b   1.000
_cell.length_c   1.000
_cell.angle_alpha   90.00
_cell.angle_beta   90.00
_cell.angle_gamma   90.00
#
_symmetry.space_group_name_H-M   'P 1'
#
loop_
_entity.id
_entity.type
_entity.pdbx_description
1 polymer ?
#
loop_
_entity_poly.entity_id
_entity_poly.type
_entity_poly.pdbx_seq_one_letter_code
_entity_poly.pdbx_strand_id
1 'polypeptide(L)'
;MTKLVRKLKQTAKKRAHRKTVLKRKVERAQRDIEESERLKKERLELETDLEMHRLTHGEEDAEMKKRLVRLVGNLVLEAPQRKSKKQASRKQMRRKDKQKERGQAVVAQLGKKWDTKKRRVKQRAQIRNEDLHN
;
A
#
# COMPACT_ATOMS: atom_id res chain seq x y z
N MET A 1 -36.42 28.72 4.87
CA MET A 1 -35.53 27.57 5.14
C MET A 1 -35.42 27.36 6.65
N THR A 2 -35.97 26.27 7.20
CA THR A 2 -35.95 26.03 8.65
C THR A 2 -34.53 25.72 9.16
N LYS A 3 -34.27 25.97 10.45
CA LYS A 3 -32.97 25.67 11.09
C LYS A 3 -32.54 24.22 10.87
N LEU A 4 -33.49 23.29 10.87
CA LEU A 4 -33.27 21.86 10.59
C LEU A 4 -32.73 21.62 9.18
N VAL A 5 -33.37 22.19 8.15
CA VAL A 5 -32.92 22.04 6.76
C VAL A 5 -31.52 22.61 6.55
N ARG A 6 -31.20 23.75 7.19
CA ARG A 6 -29.85 24.33 7.15
C ARG A 6 -28.81 23.38 7.78
N LYS A 7 -29.14 22.76 8.91
CA LYS A 7 -28.27 21.79 9.60
C LYS A 7 -28.06 20.52 8.76
N LEU A 8 -29.09 20.00 8.11
CA LEU A 8 -29.01 18.85 7.20
C LEU A 8 -28.14 19.14 5.96
N LYS A 9 -28.27 20.31 5.35
CA LYS A 9 -27.39 20.71 4.23
C LYS A 9 -25.92 20.82 4.68
N GLN A 10 -25.66 21.35 5.88
CA GLN A 10 -24.31 21.40 6.43
C GLN A 10 -23.73 20.01 6.71
N THR A 11 -24.51 19.07 7.27
CA THR A 11 -24.03 17.70 7.51
C THR A 11 -23.78 16.96 6.20
N ALA A 12 -24.63 17.15 5.18
CA ALA A 12 -24.42 16.61 3.84
C ALA A 12 -23.12 17.14 3.21
N LYS A 13 -22.86 18.45 3.27
CA LYS A 13 -21.60 19.06 2.79
C LYS A 13 -20.36 18.47 3.50
N LYS A 14 -20.42 18.35 4.83
CA LYS A 14 -19.33 17.72 5.62
C LYS A 14 -19.13 16.24 5.27
N ARG A 15 -20.22 15.50 5.03
CA ARG A 15 -20.16 14.09 4.60
C ARG A 15 -19.52 13.96 3.22
N ALA A 16 -19.90 14.81 2.26
CA ALA A 16 -19.32 14.84 0.92
C ALA A 16 -17.82 15.14 0.98
N HIS A 17 -17.41 16.17 1.73
CA HIS A 17 -16.00 16.51 1.92
C HIS A 17 -15.19 15.36 2.54
N ARG A 18 -15.73 14.67 3.55
CA ARG A 18 -15.07 13.49 4.13
C ARG A 18 -14.87 12.38 3.09
N LYS A 19 -15.87 12.12 2.24
CA LYS A 19 -15.76 11.13 1.16
C LYS A 19 -14.67 11.51 0.15
N THR A 20 -14.60 12.77 -0.28
CA THR A 20 -13.59 13.21 -1.24
C THR A 20 -12.18 13.17 -0.66
N VAL A 21 -12.00 13.56 0.60
CA VAL A 21 -10.70 13.46 1.29
C VAL A 21 -10.26 12.00 1.44
N LEU A 22 -11.18 11.09 1.77
CA LEU A 22 -10.88 9.65 1.85
C LEU A 22 -10.49 9.10 0.47
N LYS A 23 -11.23 9.43 -0.60
CA LYS A 23 -10.88 9.05 -1.98
C LYS A 23 -9.47 9.51 -2.34
N ARG A 24 -9.13 10.78 -2.10
CA ARG A 24 -7.78 11.33 -2.34
C ARG A 24 -6.68 10.69 -1.49
N LYS A 25 -7.00 10.14 -0.32
CA LYS A 25 -6.03 9.39 0.50
C LYS A 25 -5.78 8.01 -0.09
N VAL A 26 -6.83 7.33 -0.53
CA VAL A 26 -6.74 6.02 -1.22
C VAL A 26 -5.97 6.17 -2.53
N GLU A 27 -6.29 7.16 -3.36
CA GLU A 27 -5.58 7.42 -4.63
C GLU A 27 -4.09 7.72 -4.43
N ARG A 28 -3.73 8.41 -3.35
CA ARG A 28 -2.31 8.65 -3.01
C ARG A 28 -1.61 7.36 -2.59
N ALA A 29 -2.26 6.54 -1.76
CA ALA A 29 -1.70 5.26 -1.35
C ALA A 29 -1.56 4.30 -2.54
N GLN A 30 -2.52 4.28 -3.46
CA GLN A 30 -2.44 3.51 -4.71
C GLN A 30 -1.29 3.99 -5.59
N ARG A 31 -1.15 5.30 -5.81
CA ARG A 31 -0.01 5.86 -6.54
C ARG A 31 1.34 5.52 -5.91
N ASP A 32 1.45 5.60 -4.58
CA ASP A 32 2.68 5.23 -3.87
C ASP A 32 3.02 3.73 -4.09
N ILE A 33 2.00 2.84 -4.14
CA ILE A 33 2.17 1.41 -4.42
C ILE A 33 2.59 1.22 -5.88
N GLU A 34 1.88 1.81 -6.84
CA GLU A 34 2.19 1.72 -8.27
C GLU A 34 3.60 2.23 -8.59
N GLU A 35 4.00 3.37 -8.01
CA GLU A 35 5.38 3.89 -8.14
C GLU A 35 6.40 2.90 -7.57
N SER A 36 6.11 2.28 -6.42
CA SER A 36 7.01 1.28 -5.81
C SER A 36 7.13 0.02 -6.66
N GLU A 37 6.05 -0.42 -7.31
CA GLU A 37 6.06 -1.56 -8.22
C GLU A 37 6.79 -1.23 -9.52
N ARG A 38 6.59 -0.03 -10.07
CA ARG A 38 7.36 0.47 -11.23
C ARG A 38 8.85 0.49 -10.92
N LEU A 39 9.25 1.02 -9.78
CA LEU A 39 10.66 1.04 -9.33
C LEU A 39 11.24 -0.38 -9.20
N LYS A 40 10.45 -1.34 -8.71
CA LYS A 40 10.88 -2.75 -8.64
C LYS A 40 11.08 -3.35 -10.03
N LYS A 41 10.16 -3.06 -10.96
CA LYS A 41 10.27 -3.51 -12.36
C LYS A 41 11.48 -2.89 -13.06
N GLU A 42 11.66 -1.57 -12.95
CA GLU A 42 12.83 -0.86 -13.50
C GLU A 42 14.15 -1.44 -12.97
N ARG A 43 14.20 -1.77 -11.68
CA ARG A 43 15.39 -2.41 -11.09
C ARG A 43 15.63 -3.81 -11.65
N LEU A 44 14.57 -4.62 -11.80
CA LEU A 44 14.68 -5.97 -12.32
C LEU A 44 15.10 -5.97 -13.80
N GLU A 45 14.57 -5.03 -14.60
CA GLU A 45 14.98 -4.80 -15.99
C GLU A 45 16.49 -4.50 -16.08
N LEU A 46 16.99 -3.58 -15.24
CA LEU A 46 18.42 -3.27 -15.19
C LEU A 46 19.27 -4.47 -14.76
N GLU A 47 18.81 -5.27 -13.79
CA GLU A 47 19.50 -6.49 -13.37
C GLU A 47 19.59 -7.50 -14.52
N THR A 48 18.50 -7.71 -15.28
CA THR A 48 18.49 -8.57 -16.47
C THR A 48 19.38 -8.04 -17.60
N ASP A 49 19.35 -6.73 -17.87
CA ASP A 49 20.19 -6.12 -18.92
C ASP A 49 21.69 -6.34 -18.62
N LEU A 50 22.08 -6.18 -17.35
CA LEU A 50 23.46 -6.42 -16.89
C LEU A 50 23.84 -7.90 -16.96
N GLU A 51 22.93 -8.82 -16.66
CA GLU A 51 23.19 -10.26 -16.74
C GLU A 51 23.33 -10.73 -18.19
N MET A 52 22.44 -10.25 -19.07
CA MET A 52 22.55 -10.48 -20.52
C MET A 52 23.88 -9.95 -21.06
N HIS A 53 24.29 -8.76 -20.65
CA HIS A 53 25.58 -8.19 -21.05
C HIS A 53 26.78 -9.04 -20.58
N ARG A 54 26.75 -9.57 -19.34
CA ARG A 54 27.80 -10.47 -18.86
C ARG A 54 27.87 -11.76 -19.69
N LEU A 55 26.73 -12.31 -20.09
CA LEU A 55 26.67 -13.50 -20.92
C LEU A 55 27.18 -13.24 -22.35
N THR A 56 26.98 -12.03 -22.90
CA THR A 56 27.42 -11.70 -24.27
C THR A 56 28.86 -11.22 -24.37
N HIS A 57 29.38 -10.52 -23.36
CA HIS A 57 30.70 -9.84 -23.43
C HIS A 57 31.73 -10.30 -22.39
N GLY A 58 31.40 -11.20 -21.45
CA GLY A 58 32.32 -11.66 -20.40
C GLY A 58 32.52 -10.63 -19.25
N GLU A 59 33.36 -10.97 -18.27
CA GLU A 59 33.55 -10.21 -17.01
C GLU A 59 34.26 -8.84 -17.13
N GLU A 60 34.38 -8.24 -18.33
CA GLU A 60 35.26 -7.09 -18.54
C GLU A 60 34.76 -5.77 -17.90
N ASP A 61 33.50 -5.67 -17.48
CA ASP A 61 32.91 -4.38 -17.08
C ASP A 61 32.53 -4.27 -15.59
N ALA A 62 33.55 -4.23 -14.73
CA ALA A 62 33.36 -3.80 -13.33
C ALA A 62 33.00 -2.29 -13.22
N GLU A 63 33.34 -1.47 -14.22
CA GLU A 63 33.05 -0.03 -14.25
C GLU A 63 31.57 0.28 -14.56
N MET A 64 30.91 -0.54 -15.38
CA MET A 64 29.48 -0.39 -15.71
C MET A 64 28.56 -0.57 -14.49
N LYS A 65 28.98 -1.31 -13.45
CA LYS A 65 28.20 -1.44 -12.20
C LYS A 65 28.18 -0.15 -11.37
N LYS A 66 29.17 0.73 -11.52
CA LYS A 66 29.27 1.98 -10.74
C LYS A 66 28.43 3.11 -11.32
N ARG A 67 28.13 3.07 -12.62
CA ARG A 67 27.26 4.04 -13.30
C ARG A 67 25.89 3.37 -13.48
N LEU A 68 24.80 4.06 -13.13
CA LEU A 68 23.46 3.54 -13.39
C LEU A 68 23.21 3.65 -14.90
N VAL A 69 23.67 2.68 -15.67
CA VAL A 69 23.59 2.67 -17.14
C VAL A 69 22.44 1.76 -17.58
N ARG A 70 21.66 2.22 -18.56
CA ARG A 70 20.69 1.41 -19.28
C ARG A 70 21.27 1.08 -20.65
N LEU A 71 21.35 -0.20 -21.00
CA LEU A 71 21.82 -0.67 -22.30
C LEU A 71 20.62 -0.85 -23.24
N VAL A 72 20.68 -0.27 -24.44
CA VAL A 72 19.68 -0.48 -25.50
C VAL A 72 20.43 -0.88 -26.77
N GLY A 73 20.45 -2.19 -27.06
CA GLY A 73 21.30 -2.73 -28.13
C GLY A 73 22.78 -2.45 -27.84
N ASN A 74 23.45 -1.72 -28.74
CA ASN A 74 24.86 -1.32 -28.57
C ASN A 74 25.02 0.06 -27.88
N LEU A 75 23.92 0.71 -27.46
CA LEU A 75 23.95 2.07 -26.92
C LEU A 75 23.91 2.06 -25.38
N VAL A 76 24.87 2.74 -24.77
CA VAL A 76 25.01 2.95 -23.32
C VAL A 76 24.33 4.27 -22.95
N LEU A 77 23.16 4.23 -22.31
CA LEU A 77 22.44 5.42 -21.84
C LEU A 77 22.66 5.62 -20.34
N GLU A 78 23.06 6.82 -19.93
CA GLU A 78 23.17 7.16 -18.51
C GLU A 78 21.77 7.40 -17.93
N ALA A 79 21.34 6.53 -17.01
CA ALA A 79 20.07 6.70 -16.34
C ALA A 79 20.17 7.84 -15.31
N PRO A 80 19.20 8.77 -15.27
CA PRO A 80 19.26 9.91 -14.37
C PRO A 80 19.32 9.44 -12.90
N GLN A 81 20.37 9.87 -12.19
CA GLN A 81 20.51 9.59 -10.76
C GLN A 81 19.35 10.22 -9.99
N ARG A 82 18.37 9.40 -9.59
CA ARG A 82 17.26 9.84 -8.73
C ARG A 82 17.83 10.15 -7.34
N LYS A 83 17.78 11.43 -6.96
CA LYS A 83 18.16 11.89 -5.62
C LYS A 83 17.43 11.03 -4.57
N SER A 84 18.18 10.41 -3.67
CA SER A 84 17.61 9.62 -2.58
C SER A 84 16.61 10.48 -1.81
N LYS A 85 15.37 10.00 -1.65
CA LYS A 85 14.34 10.67 -0.84
C LYS A 85 14.94 10.86 0.55
N LYS A 86 15.04 12.11 1.02
CA LYS A 86 15.63 12.44 2.34
C LYS A 86 15.06 11.48 3.38
N GLN A 87 15.92 10.75 4.08
CA GLN A 87 15.49 9.79 5.09
C GLN A 87 14.52 10.49 6.06
N ALA A 88 13.36 9.87 6.28
CA ALA A 88 12.40 10.39 7.24
C ALA A 88 13.05 10.43 8.63
N SER A 89 12.92 11.57 9.31
CA SER A 89 13.48 11.71 10.67
C SER A 89 12.96 10.58 11.59
N ARG A 90 13.79 10.13 12.54
CA ARG A 90 13.41 9.12 13.55
C ARG A 90 12.07 9.42 14.23
N LYS A 91 11.76 10.70 14.46
CA LYS A 91 10.47 11.15 15.02
C LYS A 91 9.29 10.90 14.06
N GLN A 92 9.48 11.05 12.76
CA GLN A 92 8.45 10.79 11.75
C GLN A 92 8.18 9.28 11.61
N MET A 93 9.22 8.44 11.66
CA MET A 93 9.05 6.99 11.67
C MET A 93 8.26 6.53 12.89
N ARG A 94 8.64 6.96 14.10
CA ARG A 94 7.90 6.65 15.34
C ARG A 94 6.43 7.05 15.28
N ARG A 95 6.10 8.19 14.67
CA ARG A 95 4.69 8.62 14.47
C ARG A 95 3.93 7.71 13.52
N LYS A 96 4.56 7.26 12.42
CA LYS A 96 3.97 6.29 11.49
C LYS A 96 3.75 4.94 12.17
N ASP A 97 4.71 4.46 12.94
CA ASP A 97 4.61 3.17 13.62
C ASP A 97 3.49 3.17 14.65
N LYS A 98 3.36 4.24 15.45
CA LYS A 98 2.23 4.42 16.38
C LYS A 98 0.87 4.45 15.68
N GLN A 99 0.80 4.99 14.45
CA GLN A 99 -0.45 4.94 13.66
C GLN A 99 -0.75 3.52 13.16
N LYS A 100 0.28 2.77 12.72
CA LYS A 100 0.12 1.37 12.32
C LYS A 100 -0.34 0.50 13.48
N GLU A 101 0.28 0.65 14.65
CA GLU A 101 -0.07 -0.08 15.88
C GLU A 101 -1.53 0.16 16.28
N ARG A 102 -1.98 1.43 16.26
CA ARG A 102 -3.39 1.76 16.49
C ARG A 102 -4.32 1.10 15.46
N GLY A 103 -3.91 1.09 14.19
CA GLY A 103 -4.65 0.40 13.13
C GLY A 103 -4.78 -1.10 13.40
N GLN A 104 -3.68 -1.75 13.78
CA GLN A 104 -3.65 -3.17 14.13
C GLN A 104 -4.53 -3.48 15.34
N ALA A 105 -4.51 -2.64 16.37
CA ALA A 105 -5.35 -2.80 17.56
C ALA A 105 -6.85 -2.74 17.21
N VAL A 106 -7.26 -1.81 16.34
CA VAL A 106 -8.65 -1.72 15.86
C VAL A 106 -9.03 -2.96 15.04
N VAL A 107 -8.17 -3.41 14.13
CA VAL A 107 -8.41 -4.62 13.33
C VAL A 107 -8.55 -5.85 14.23
N ALA A 108 -7.67 -6.01 15.23
CA ALA A 108 -7.75 -7.11 16.20
C ALA A 108 -9.06 -7.08 17.02
N GLN A 109 -9.50 -5.90 17.45
CA GLN A 109 -10.77 -5.75 18.16
C GLN A 109 -11.97 -6.12 17.28
N LEU A 110 -11.96 -5.72 16.01
CA LEU A 110 -12.99 -6.10 15.04
C LEU A 110 -12.99 -7.61 14.77
N GLY A 111 -11.81 -8.23 14.68
CA GLY A 111 -11.64 -9.67 14.57
C GLY A 111 -12.30 -10.43 15.73
N LYS A 112 -12.00 -10.04 16.97
CA LYS A 112 -12.64 -10.64 18.17
C LYS A 112 -14.17 -10.55 18.14
N LYS A 113 -14.72 -9.41 17.72
CA LYS A 113 -16.18 -9.23 17.59
C LYS A 113 -16.76 -10.14 16.52
N TRP A 114 -16.07 -10.29 15.39
CA TRP A 114 -16.46 -11.15 14.30
C TRP A 114 -16.45 -12.63 14.70
N ASP A 115 -15.41 -13.08 15.40
CA ASP A 115 -15.30 -14.45 15.89
C ASP A 115 -16.38 -14.78 16.92
N THR A 116 -16.67 -13.83 17.81
CA THR A 116 -17.80 -13.96 18.75
C THR A 116 -19.13 -14.12 18.02
N LYS A 117 -19.34 -13.34 16.96
CA LYS A 117 -20.54 -13.45 16.11
C LYS A 117 -20.62 -14.82 15.44
N LYS A 118 -19.53 -15.30 14.85
CA LYS A 118 -19.44 -16.64 14.24
C LYS A 118 -19.80 -17.74 15.25
N ARG A 119 -19.23 -17.69 16.45
CA ARG A 119 -19.53 -18.67 17.52
C ARG A 119 -21.02 -18.67 17.89
N ARG A 120 -21.62 -17.49 18.08
CA ARG A 120 -23.06 -17.38 18.38
C ARG A 120 -23.94 -17.93 17.27
N VAL A 121 -23.60 -17.67 16.01
CA VAL A 121 -24.33 -18.22 14.86
C VAL A 121 -24.24 -19.75 14.85
N LYS A 122 -23.04 -20.30 15.07
CA LYS A 122 -22.82 -21.75 15.15
C LYS A 122 -23.64 -22.39 16.28
N GLN A 123 -23.60 -21.81 17.49
CA GLN A 123 -24.37 -22.31 18.64
C GLN A 123 -25.88 -22.28 18.37
N ARG A 124 -26.41 -21.20 17.79
CA ARG A 124 -27.83 -21.12 17.42
C ARG A 124 -28.23 -22.15 16.38
N ALA A 125 -27.35 -22.44 15.42
CA ALA A 125 -27.59 -23.48 14.42
C ALA A 125 -27.59 -24.87 15.06
N GLN A 126 -26.69 -25.13 16.02
CA GLN A 126 -26.67 -26.37 16.78
C GLN A 126 -27.96 -26.57 17.59
N ILE A 127 -28.36 -25.56 18.37
CA ILE A 127 -29.62 -25.60 19.14
C ILE A 127 -30.81 -25.85 18.23
N ARG A 128 -30.92 -25.15 17.10
CA ARG A 128 -32.01 -25.38 16.13
C ARG A 128 -32.01 -26.82 15.59
N ASN A 129 -30.84 -27.39 15.32
CA ASN A 129 -30.75 -28.76 14.83
C ASN A 129 -31.11 -29.77 15.92
N GLU A 130 -30.71 -29.52 17.17
CA GLU A 130 -31.11 -30.32 18.33
C GLU A 130 -32.63 -30.26 18.54
N ASP A 131 -33.24 -29.07 18.42
CA ASP A 131 -34.70 -28.86 18.49
C ASP A 131 -35.47 -29.53 17.33
N LEU A 132 -34.81 -29.82 16.19
CA LEU A 132 -35.43 -30.49 15.04
C LEU A 132 -35.34 -32.02 15.11
N HIS A 133 -34.47 -32.56 15.96
CA HIS A 133 -34.22 -33.99 16.12
C HIS A 133 -34.77 -34.56 17.43
N ASN A 134 -35.36 -33.72 18.28
CA ASN A 134 -36.28 -34.10 19.37
C ASN A 134 -37.73 -33.95 18.91
#